data_AF-A0AAJ6U3A0-F1
#
_entry.id   AF-A0AAJ6U3A0-F1
#
_cell.length_a   1.000
_cell.length_b   1.000
_cell.length_c   1.000
_cell.angle_alpha   90.00
_cell.angle_beta   90.00
_cell.angle_gamma   90.00
#
_symmetry.space_group_name_H-M   'P 1'
#
loop_
_entity.id
_entity.type
_entity.pdbx_description
1 polymer ?
#
loop_
_entity_poly.entity_id
_entity_poly.type
_entity_poly.pdbx_seq_one_letter_code
_entity_poly.pdbx_strand_id
1 'polypeptide(L)'
;MQVEFALQRDRQNMGRRYVEVFRCKRQDYYNAVAAEVNYEGIYDNDYHGSPPPSRAKRFSDKDQMEYTEILKMRGLPFSAKKAEIVEFFKDFKLIDERIHIACRPDGKATGEAYVEFISAEEAKRAMSKDKMTIGSRYVELFPSTQDEARRAESRSRQ
;
A
#
# COMPACT_ATOMS: atom_id res chain seq x y z
N MET A 1 37.24 -7.04 -5.87
CA MET A 1 36.94 -8.41 -5.40
C MET A 1 35.51 -8.55 -4.87
N GLN A 2 34.99 -7.60 -4.07
CA GLN A 2 33.62 -7.68 -3.53
C GLN A 2 32.49 -7.40 -4.54
N VAL A 3 32.71 -6.54 -5.54
CA VAL A 3 31.70 -6.16 -6.54
C VAL A 3 31.25 -7.34 -7.40
N GLU A 4 32.19 -8.14 -7.90
CA GLU A 4 31.87 -9.34 -8.69
C GLU A 4 31.07 -10.37 -7.89
N PHE A 5 31.40 -10.55 -6.62
CA PHE A 5 30.66 -11.46 -5.73
C PHE A 5 29.23 -10.97 -5.46
N ALA A 6 29.03 -9.65 -5.34
CA ALA A 6 27.69 -9.07 -5.19
C ALA A 6 26.84 -9.27 -6.45
N LEU A 7 27.41 -9.06 -7.64
CA LEU A 7 26.72 -9.25 -8.91
C LEU A 7 26.30 -10.71 -9.14
N GLN A 8 27.06 -11.68 -8.63
CA GLN A 8 26.67 -13.11 -8.66
C GLN A 8 25.44 -13.44 -7.80
N ARG A 9 25.04 -12.54 -6.90
CA ARG A 9 23.82 -12.66 -6.08
C ARG A 9 22.59 -12.06 -6.75
N ASP A 10 22.71 -11.53 -7.96
CA ASP A 10 21.58 -11.04 -8.75
C ASP A 10 20.51 -12.13 -8.91
N ARG A 11 19.26 -11.75 -8.66
CA ARG A 11 18.04 -12.57 -8.65
C ARG A 11 18.02 -13.74 -7.67
N GLN A 12 18.91 -13.76 -6.68
CA GLN A 12 18.79 -14.71 -5.58
C GLN A 12 17.69 -14.29 -4.60
N ASN A 13 17.01 -15.28 -4.01
CA ASN A 13 15.97 -15.03 -3.02
C ASN A 13 16.56 -14.63 -1.68
N MET A 14 16.15 -13.47 -1.17
CA MET A 14 16.34 -13.03 0.20
C MET A 14 14.99 -13.12 0.92
N GLY A 15 14.74 -14.26 1.56
CA GLY A 15 13.42 -14.59 2.11
C GLY A 15 12.41 -14.90 1.00
N ARG A 16 11.26 -14.21 1.00
CA ARG A 16 10.16 -14.43 0.03
C ARG A 16 10.27 -13.57 -1.24
N ARG A 17 11.35 -12.82 -1.40
CA ARG A 17 11.57 -11.92 -2.55
C ARG A 17 12.97 -12.12 -3.10
N TYR A 18 13.14 -11.93 -4.41
CA TYR A 18 14.46 -11.90 -5.02
C TYR A 18 15.07 -10.50 -4.92
N VAL A 19 16.40 -10.44 -4.89
CA VAL A 19 17.16 -9.19 -4.95
C VAL A 19 17.70 -8.99 -6.35
N GLU A 20 17.69 -7.76 -6.86
CA GLU A 20 18.36 -7.41 -8.12
C GLU A 20 19.66 -6.68 -7.80
N VAL A 21 20.77 -7.12 -8.39
CA VAL A 21 22.10 -6.56 -8.17
C VAL A 21 22.72 -6.21 -9.51
N PHE A 22 22.89 -4.92 -9.75
CA PHE A 22 23.49 -4.40 -10.98
C PHE A 22 24.59 -3.38 -10.64
N ARG A 23 25.51 -3.17 -11.58
CA ARG A 23 26.51 -2.10 -11.45
C ARG A 23 25.78 -0.76 -11.56
N CYS A 24 25.95 0.11 -10.56
CA CYS A 24 25.45 1.49 -10.61
C CYS A 24 26.61 2.47 -10.79
N LYS A 25 26.34 3.68 -11.30
CA LYS A 25 27.35 4.74 -11.34
C LYS A 25 27.53 5.31 -9.94
N ARG A 26 28.73 5.82 -9.66
CA ARG A 26 29.05 6.51 -8.41
C ARG A 26 28.08 7.65 -8.10
N GLN A 27 27.61 8.36 -9.13
CA GLN A 27 26.63 9.43 -8.97
C GLN A 27 25.27 8.92 -8.51
N ASP A 28 24.81 7.78 -9.03
CA ASP A 28 23.52 7.19 -8.63
C ASP A 28 23.57 6.75 -7.17
N TYR A 29 24.71 6.21 -6.71
CA TYR A 29 24.96 5.92 -5.30
C TYR A 29 24.87 7.18 -4.44
N TYR A 30 25.58 8.26 -4.81
CA TYR A 30 25.52 9.51 -4.04
C TYR A 30 24.12 10.11 -4.00
N ASN A 31 23.38 10.08 -5.10
CA ASN A 31 22.00 10.56 -5.15
C ASN A 31 21.07 9.72 -4.26
N ALA A 32 21.25 8.39 -4.25
CA ALA A 32 20.46 7.50 -3.39
C ALA A 32 20.77 7.71 -1.91
N VAL A 33 22.04 7.85 -1.54
CA VAL A 33 22.46 8.14 -0.16
C VAL A 33 21.99 9.53 0.27
N ALA A 34 22.13 10.55 -0.59
CA ALA A 34 21.66 11.90 -0.31
C ALA A 34 20.15 11.99 -0.11
N ALA A 35 19.37 11.14 -0.79
CA ALA A 35 17.92 11.05 -0.56
C ALA A 35 17.57 10.40 0.79
N GLU A 36 18.45 9.58 1.36
CA GLU A 36 18.27 8.97 2.69
C GLU A 36 18.70 9.90 3.83
N VAL A 37 19.72 10.74 3.62
CA VAL A 37 20.12 11.81 4.56
C VAL A 37 19.54 13.14 4.12
N ASN A 38 18.34 13.47 4.63
CA ASN A 38 17.78 14.81 4.53
C ASN A 38 18.65 15.80 5.34
N TYR A 39 19.77 16.24 4.78
CA TYR A 39 20.60 17.34 5.29
C TYR A 39 20.53 18.47 4.26
N GLU A 40 20.01 19.59 4.74
CA GLU A 40 19.87 20.83 4.00
C GLU A 40 21.19 21.28 3.37
N GLY A 41 21.12 21.83 2.15
CA GLY A 41 22.18 22.71 1.65
C GLY A 41 22.65 22.46 0.23
N ILE A 42 22.03 23.18 -0.71
CA ILE A 42 22.66 23.93 -1.80
C ILE A 42 23.73 23.16 -2.61
N TYR A 43 23.32 22.59 -3.74
CA TYR A 43 24.17 22.51 -4.93
C TYR A 43 23.41 23.14 -6.10
N ASP A 44 23.99 24.24 -6.56
CA ASP A 44 23.56 25.04 -7.69
C ASP A 44 23.81 24.30 -9.02
N ASN A 45 22.85 24.50 -9.93
CA ASN A 45 22.91 24.42 -11.39
C ASN A 45 22.92 23.09 -12.19
N ASP A 46 21.94 23.08 -13.12
CA ASP A 46 21.98 22.57 -14.49
C ASP A 46 21.95 21.06 -14.78
N TYR A 47 20.95 20.31 -14.31
CA TYR A 47 20.48 19.13 -15.06
C TYR A 47 18.97 18.89 -14.83
N HIS A 48 18.16 19.14 -15.86
CA HIS A 48 16.77 18.69 -15.95
C HIS A 48 16.71 17.16 -16.12
N GLY A 49 17.03 16.41 -15.07
CA GLY A 49 16.54 15.06 -14.89
C GLY A 49 15.28 15.14 -14.06
N SER A 50 14.11 14.83 -14.64
CA SER A 50 12.89 14.70 -13.85
C SER A 50 13.20 13.77 -12.67
N PRO A 51 12.92 14.19 -11.42
CA PRO A 51 13.10 13.30 -10.29
C PRO A 51 12.29 12.02 -10.58
N PRO A 52 12.81 10.83 -10.26
CA PRO A 52 11.98 9.63 -10.27
C PRO A 52 10.73 9.97 -9.45
N PRO A 53 9.51 9.58 -9.91
CA PRO A 53 8.27 10.04 -9.30
C PRO A 53 8.39 9.79 -7.81
N SER A 54 8.48 10.89 -7.06
CA SER A 54 8.78 10.84 -5.65
C SER A 54 7.67 10.03 -5.00
N ARG A 55 8.04 8.87 -4.43
CA ARG A 55 7.12 8.04 -3.64
C ARG A 55 6.49 8.84 -2.47
N ALA A 56 7.05 10.02 -2.17
CA ALA A 56 6.51 11.05 -1.30
C ALA A 56 5.17 11.67 -1.73
N LYS A 57 4.76 11.58 -3.01
CA LYS A 57 3.51 12.20 -3.49
C LYS A 57 2.22 11.40 -3.26
N ARG A 58 2.28 10.17 -2.72
CA ARG A 58 1.02 9.41 -2.46
C ARG A 58 0.30 9.80 -1.17
N PHE A 59 0.94 10.55 -0.29
CA PHE A 59 0.27 11.06 0.91
C PHE A 59 -0.65 12.24 0.58
N SER A 60 -0.29 13.08 -0.39
CA SER A 60 -1.01 14.33 -0.71
C SER A 60 -2.25 14.17 -1.58
N ASP A 61 -2.40 13.07 -2.33
CA ASP A 61 -3.58 12.88 -3.21
C ASP A 61 -4.83 12.37 -2.47
N LYS A 62 -4.67 11.67 -1.32
CA LYS A 62 -5.81 11.10 -0.59
C LYS A 62 -6.70 12.16 0.09
N ASP A 63 -6.15 13.34 0.37
CA ASP A 63 -6.91 14.45 0.98
C ASP A 63 -7.80 15.18 -0.03
N GLN A 64 -7.52 15.05 -1.33
CA GLN A 64 -8.35 15.61 -2.42
C GLN A 64 -9.39 14.62 -2.96
N MET A 65 -9.38 13.36 -2.50
CA MET A 65 -10.37 12.37 -2.90
C MET A 65 -11.70 12.62 -2.20
N GLU A 66 -12.79 12.48 -2.96
CA GLU A 66 -14.15 12.47 -2.41
C GLU A 66 -14.33 11.22 -1.53
N TYR A 67 -14.70 11.46 -0.27
CA TYR A 67 -14.95 10.40 0.71
C TYR A 67 -16.40 9.95 0.61
N THR A 68 -16.60 8.65 0.39
CA THR A 68 -17.89 7.99 0.62
C THR A 68 -17.84 7.24 1.96
N GLU A 69 -18.92 6.54 2.28
CA GLU A 69 -19.01 5.60 3.40
C GLU A 69 -18.09 4.37 3.24
N ILE A 70 -17.45 4.15 2.08
CA ILE A 70 -16.72 2.90 1.80
C ILE A 70 -15.21 3.13 1.74
N LEU A 71 -14.48 2.29 2.48
CA LEU A 71 -13.03 2.15 2.34
C LEU A 71 -12.66 0.84 1.67
N LYS A 72 -11.75 0.93 0.69
CA LYS A 72 -11.01 -0.21 0.16
C LYS A 72 -9.77 -0.45 1.02
N MET A 73 -9.62 -1.68 1.50
CA MET A 73 -8.42 -2.18 2.16
C MET A 73 -7.56 -2.97 1.16
N ARG A 74 -6.25 -2.80 1.22
CA ARG A 74 -5.27 -3.57 0.44
C ARG A 74 -4.15 -4.08 1.34
N GLY A 75 -3.67 -5.29 1.03
CA GLY A 75 -2.50 -5.87 1.68
C GLY A 75 -2.83 -6.80 2.84
N LEU A 76 -4.10 -7.17 2.98
CA LEU A 76 -4.57 -8.11 4.00
C LEU A 76 -3.82 -9.45 3.90
N PRO A 77 -3.53 -10.11 5.04
CA PRO A 77 -3.14 -11.51 5.04
C PRO A 77 -4.17 -12.36 4.27
N PHE A 78 -3.74 -13.38 3.53
CA PHE A 78 -4.69 -14.26 2.82
C PHE A 78 -5.56 -15.09 3.77
N SER A 79 -5.12 -15.26 5.01
CA SER A 79 -5.88 -15.89 6.09
C SER A 79 -6.80 -14.93 6.82
N ALA A 80 -6.82 -13.64 6.44
CA ALA A 80 -7.56 -12.62 7.17
C ALA A 80 -9.06 -12.93 7.15
N LYS A 81 -9.68 -12.84 8.32
CA LYS A 81 -11.12 -13.05 8.49
C LYS A 81 -11.83 -11.72 8.73
N LYS A 82 -13.13 -11.72 8.47
CA LYS A 82 -14.01 -10.59 8.76
C LYS A 82 -13.87 -10.08 10.21
N ALA A 83 -13.73 -11.00 11.17
CA ALA A 83 -13.53 -10.65 12.59
C ALA A 83 -12.26 -9.80 12.83
N GLU A 84 -11.17 -10.04 12.10
CA GLU A 84 -9.94 -9.26 12.24
C GLU A 84 -10.11 -7.84 11.65
N ILE A 85 -10.93 -7.70 10.61
CA ILE A 85 -11.28 -6.39 10.04
C ILE A 85 -12.15 -5.59 11.01
N VAL A 86 -13.14 -6.23 11.64
CA VAL A 86 -13.98 -5.61 12.69
C VAL A 86 -13.09 -5.14 13.84
N GLU A 87 -12.19 -6.01 14.34
CA GLU A 87 -11.27 -5.64 15.42
C GLU A 87 -10.34 -4.48 15.04
N PHE A 88 -9.85 -4.46 13.79
CA PHE A 88 -8.99 -3.38 13.28
C PHE A 88 -9.68 -2.01 13.31
N PHE A 89 -10.99 -1.99 13.08
CA PHE A 89 -11.82 -0.78 13.09
C PHE A 89 -12.72 -0.64 14.32
N LYS A 90 -12.44 -1.33 15.43
CA LYS A 90 -13.30 -1.34 16.63
C LYS A 90 -13.60 0.03 17.25
N ASP A 91 -12.73 1.02 16.99
CA ASP A 91 -12.87 2.39 17.48
C ASP A 91 -13.81 3.24 16.59
N PHE A 92 -14.34 2.65 15.50
CA PHE A 92 -15.18 3.30 14.51
C PHE A 92 -16.49 2.55 14.31
N LYS A 93 -17.50 3.27 13.83
CA LYS A 93 -18.83 2.70 13.55
C LYS A 93 -18.93 2.21 12.11
N LEU A 94 -18.91 0.90 11.94
CA LEU A 94 -19.08 0.26 10.63
C LEU A 94 -20.31 -0.66 10.59
N ILE A 95 -20.76 -0.99 9.38
CA ILE A 95 -21.87 -1.91 9.18
C ILE A 95 -21.27 -3.30 8.99
N ASP A 96 -21.24 -4.10 10.05
CA ASP A 96 -20.58 -5.41 10.05
C ASP A 96 -21.01 -6.27 8.85
N GLU A 97 -22.29 -6.30 8.52
CA GLU A 97 -22.86 -7.05 7.39
C GLU A 97 -22.29 -6.63 6.02
N ARG A 98 -21.76 -5.41 5.91
CA ARG A 98 -21.24 -4.79 4.69
C ARG A 98 -19.70 -4.84 4.59
N ILE A 99 -19.07 -5.79 5.26
CA ILE A 99 -17.65 -6.13 5.04
C ILE A 99 -17.56 -7.23 3.99
N HIS A 100 -16.86 -6.95 2.90
CA HIS A 100 -16.62 -7.91 1.81
C HIS A 100 -15.12 -8.11 1.57
N ILE A 101 -14.62 -9.33 1.77
CA ILE A 101 -13.26 -9.71 1.37
C ILE A 101 -13.31 -10.19 -0.07
N ALA A 102 -12.55 -9.53 -0.94
CA ALA A 102 -12.51 -9.88 -2.35
C ALA A 102 -11.79 -11.22 -2.54
N CYS A 103 -12.49 -12.16 -3.17
CA CYS A 103 -11.96 -13.46 -3.54
C CYS A 103 -11.89 -13.60 -5.06
N ARG A 104 -10.99 -14.46 -5.51
CA ARG A 104 -10.94 -14.93 -6.89
C ARG A 104 -12.02 -15.99 -7.13
N PRO A 105 -12.32 -16.33 -8.40
CA PRO A 105 -13.18 -17.46 -8.76
C PRO A 105 -12.76 -18.80 -8.15
N ASP A 106 -11.47 -18.99 -7.87
CA ASP A 106 -10.95 -20.20 -7.20
C ASP A 106 -11.17 -20.19 -5.67
N GLY A 107 -11.90 -19.21 -5.14
CA GLY A 107 -12.21 -19.04 -3.72
C GLY A 107 -11.07 -18.44 -2.90
N LYS A 108 -9.90 -18.14 -3.49
CA LYS A 108 -8.76 -17.58 -2.75
C LYS A 108 -8.90 -16.08 -2.56
N ALA A 109 -8.63 -15.61 -1.34
CA ALA A 109 -8.59 -14.19 -1.03
C ALA A 109 -7.52 -13.46 -1.85
N THR A 110 -7.86 -12.29 -2.41
CA THR A 110 -6.93 -11.45 -3.18
C THR A 110 -6.03 -10.61 -2.28
N GLY A 111 -6.35 -10.52 -0.99
CA GLY A 111 -5.74 -9.56 -0.06
C GLY A 111 -6.34 -8.15 -0.15
N GLU A 112 -7.49 -8.01 -0.81
CA GLU A 112 -8.29 -6.78 -0.84
C GLU A 112 -9.63 -7.01 -0.10
N ALA A 113 -10.15 -5.96 0.52
CA ALA A 113 -11.49 -5.95 1.11
C ALA A 113 -12.14 -4.57 0.97
N TYR A 114 -13.45 -4.53 1.14
CA TYR A 114 -14.27 -3.32 1.14
C TYR A 114 -15.09 -3.29 2.43
N VAL A 115 -15.10 -2.14 3.09
CA VAL A 115 -15.77 -1.92 4.38
C VAL A 115 -16.66 -0.69 4.26
N GLU A 116 -17.95 -0.86 4.51
CA GLU A 116 -18.93 0.22 4.57
C GLU A 116 -19.08 0.70 6.02
N PHE A 117 -18.91 2.00 6.22
CA PHE A 117 -19.09 2.70 7.48
C PHE A 117 -20.50 3.29 7.57
N ILE A 118 -20.92 3.70 8.77
CA ILE A 118 -22.25 4.30 8.94
C ILE A 118 -22.39 5.67 8.25
N SER A 119 -21.27 6.35 7.96
CA SER A 119 -21.22 7.66 7.32
C SER A 119 -19.85 7.89 6.68
N ALA A 120 -19.81 8.79 5.69
CA ALA A 120 -18.56 9.22 5.05
C ALA A 120 -17.59 9.89 6.04
N GLU A 121 -18.11 10.60 7.05
CA GLU A 121 -17.29 11.17 8.12
C GLU A 121 -16.59 10.08 8.94
N GLU A 122 -17.28 8.99 9.24
CA GLU A 122 -16.71 7.86 9.96
C GLU A 122 -15.59 7.18 9.16
N ALA A 123 -15.84 6.94 7.86
CA ALA A 123 -14.85 6.40 6.93
C ALA A 123 -13.62 7.33 6.87
N LYS A 124 -13.82 8.65 6.81
CA LYS A 124 -12.73 9.63 6.84
C LYS A 124 -11.92 9.56 8.15
N ARG A 125 -12.57 9.41 9.31
CA ARG A 125 -11.86 9.22 10.59
C ARG A 125 -11.11 7.89 10.63
N ALA A 126 -11.67 6.84 10.06
CA ALA A 126 -11.07 5.50 9.98
C ALA A 126 -9.80 5.46 9.13
N MET A 127 -9.59 6.42 8.21
CA MET A 127 -8.33 6.57 7.48
C MET A 127 -7.10 6.80 8.37
N SER A 128 -7.30 7.22 9.62
CA SER A 128 -6.21 7.29 10.61
C SER A 128 -5.53 5.93 10.86
N LYS A 129 -6.20 4.81 10.52
CA LYS A 129 -5.63 3.46 10.57
C LYS A 129 -4.82 3.09 9.31
N ASP A 130 -4.67 3.98 8.32
CA ASP A 130 -3.85 3.72 7.12
C ASP A 130 -2.42 3.32 7.53
N LYS A 131 -1.90 2.25 6.92
CA LYS A 131 -0.58 1.66 7.16
C LYS A 131 -0.40 0.99 8.53
N MET A 132 -1.45 0.84 9.32
CA MET A 132 -1.42 -0.05 10.48
C MET A 132 -1.43 -1.53 10.04
N THR A 133 -1.19 -2.44 10.98
CA THR A 133 -1.00 -3.87 10.68
C THR A 133 -2.22 -4.71 11.06
N ILE A 134 -2.48 -5.72 10.23
CA ILE A 134 -3.30 -6.89 10.59
C ILE A 134 -2.38 -8.11 10.50
N GLY A 135 -2.16 -8.77 11.65
CA GLY A 135 -1.14 -9.81 11.77
C GLY A 135 0.25 -9.29 11.37
N SER A 136 0.87 -9.92 10.38
CA SER A 136 2.21 -9.56 9.88
C SER A 136 2.22 -8.62 8.67
N ARG A 137 1.07 -8.05 8.30
CA ARG A 137 0.92 -7.28 7.06
C ARG A 137 0.42 -5.87 7.35
N TYR A 138 1.10 -4.89 6.77
CA TYR A 138 0.61 -3.51 6.71
C TYR A 138 -0.59 -3.44 5.76
N VAL A 139 -1.61 -2.72 6.19
CA VAL A 139 -2.85 -2.50 5.45
C VAL A 139 -2.88 -1.08 4.93
N GLU A 140 -3.10 -0.92 3.63
CA GLU A 140 -3.35 0.38 3.00
C GLU A 140 -4.86 0.59 2.85
N LEU A 141 -5.34 1.78 3.22
CA LEU A 141 -6.74 2.20 3.12
C LEU A 141 -6.90 3.24 2.01
N PHE A 142 -7.98 3.13 1.24
CA PHE A 142 -8.32 4.06 0.17
C PHE A 142 -9.82 4.40 0.23
N PRO A 143 -10.21 5.67 0.03
CA PRO A 143 -11.61 5.99 -0.26
C PRO A 143 -12.04 5.21 -1.50
N SER A 144 -13.24 4.64 -1.46
CA SER A 144 -13.81 3.85 -2.55
C SER A 144 -15.29 4.21 -2.73
N THR A 145 -15.99 3.57 -3.64
CA THR A 145 -17.41 3.81 -3.91
C THR A 145 -18.20 2.51 -3.86
N GLN A 146 -19.53 2.62 -3.74
CA GLN A 146 -20.43 1.47 -3.76
C GLN A 146 -20.27 0.64 -5.04
N ASP A 147 -20.07 1.29 -6.19
CA ASP A 147 -19.88 0.62 -7.48
C ASP A 147 -18.57 -0.18 -7.52
N GLU A 148 -17.51 0.31 -6.88
CA GLU A 148 -16.26 -0.44 -6.75
C GLU A 148 -16.42 -1.67 -5.86
N ALA A 149 -17.07 -1.51 -4.70
CA ALA A 149 -17.35 -2.62 -3.79
C ALA A 149 -18.22 -3.70 -4.46
N ARG A 150 -19.29 -3.28 -5.15
CA ARG A 150 -20.20 -4.19 -5.88
C ARG A 150 -19.48 -4.94 -7.02
N ARG A 151 -18.59 -4.27 -7.76
CA ARG A 151 -17.79 -4.91 -8.81
C ARG A 151 -16.83 -5.94 -8.23
N ALA A 152 -16.20 -5.67 -7.09
CA ALA A 152 -15.34 -6.63 -6.42
C ALA A 152 -16.13 -7.87 -5.95
N GLU A 153 -17.31 -7.65 -5.38
CA GLU A 153 -18.18 -8.75 -4.95
C GLU A 153 -18.62 -9.63 -6.13
N SER A 154 -18.99 -9.02 -7.26
CA SER A 154 -19.42 -9.76 -8.45
C SER A 154 -18.32 -10.68 -9.01
N ARG A 155 -17.05 -10.28 -8.89
CA ARG A 155 -15.89 -11.09 -9.32
C ARG A 155 -15.61 -12.29 -8.43
N SER A 156 -16.07 -12.26 -7.18
CA SER A 156 -15.90 -13.36 -6.23
C SER A 156 -16.92 -14.49 -6.41
N ARG A 157 -18.05 -14.19 -7.08
CA ARG A 157 -19.18 -15.11 -7.28
C ARG A 157 -19.22 -15.78 -8.65
N GLN A 158 -18.36 -15.34 -9.59
CA GLN A 158 -18.17 -15.97 -10.90
C GLN A 158 -17.12 -17.07 -10.81
#